data_AF-A0A6B9LU26-F1
#
_entry.id   AF-A0A6B9LU26-F1
#
_cell.length_a   1.000
_cell.length_b   1.000
_cell.length_c   1.000
_cell.angle_alpha   90.00
_cell.angle_beta   90.00
_cell.angle_gamma   90.00
#
_symmetry.space_group_name_H-M   'P 1'
#
loop_
_entity.id
_entity.type
_entity.pdbx_description
1 polymer ?
#
loop_
_entity_poly.entity_id
_entity_poly.type
_entity_poly.pdbx_seq_one_letter_code
_entity_poly.pdbx_strand_id
1 'polypeptide(L)'
;MSIPRQPNLRPLLIQCTLMSGLNRFERYVEVVLRDPEHSFNPDIEALASLYPLTIGEKELLVLMSKGYSSNDIAELRGVKVETVRSTLKGVFKKTDCHSQNELLLLLQSIS
;
A
#
# COMPACT_ATOMS: atom_id res chain seq x y z
N MET A 1 -3.42 2.56 22.12
CA MET A 1 -4.69 2.04 22.69
C MET A 1 -5.56 1.53 21.55
N SER A 2 -6.27 0.42 21.76
CA SER A 2 -7.30 -0.06 20.82
C SER A 2 -8.66 0.52 21.21
N ILE A 3 -9.45 0.95 20.22
CA ILE A 3 -10.82 1.43 20.41
C ILE A 3 -11.78 0.47 19.70
N PRO A 4 -12.71 -0.17 20.43
CA PRO A 4 -13.68 -1.08 19.83
C PRO A 4 -14.63 -0.34 18.88
N ARG A 5 -15.07 -1.04 17.82
CA ARG A 5 -16.03 -0.54 16.83
C ARG A 5 -17.32 -1.36 16.89
N GLN A 6 -18.26 -1.03 15.99
CA GLN A 6 -19.44 -1.85 15.73
C GLN A 6 -19.06 -3.33 15.53
N PRO A 7 -19.94 -4.28 15.92
CA PRO A 7 -19.68 -5.70 15.70
C PRO A 7 -19.37 -5.96 14.22
N ASN A 8 -18.29 -6.72 13.97
CA ASN A 8 -17.69 -7.07 12.66
C ASN A 8 -16.60 -6.14 12.11
N LEU A 9 -16.21 -5.07 12.79
CA LEU A 9 -15.05 -4.26 12.38
C LEU A 9 -13.88 -4.46 13.34
N ARG A 10 -12.66 -4.54 12.80
CA ARG A 10 -11.45 -4.56 13.62
C ARG A 10 -11.33 -3.25 14.44
N PRO A 11 -10.80 -3.31 15.67
CA PRO A 11 -10.67 -2.12 16.51
C PRO A 11 -9.71 -1.10 15.90
N LEU A 12 -10.00 0.18 16.10
CA LEU A 12 -9.09 1.27 15.71
C LEU A 12 -7.86 1.26 16.62
N LEU A 13 -6.69 1.56 16.06
CA LEU A 13 -5.49 1.77 16.85
C LEU A 13 -5.23 3.27 16.99
N ILE A 14 -5.25 3.77 18.22
CA ILE A 14 -4.84 5.13 18.53
C ILE A 14 -3.47 5.11 19.20
N GLN A 15 -2.54 5.86 18.63
CA GLN A 15 -1.23 6.11 19.22
C GLN A 15 -1.13 7.60 19.54
N CYS A 16 -0.75 7.91 20.79
CA CYS A 16 -0.52 9.28 21.23
C CYS A 16 0.96 9.43 21.55
N THR A 17 1.64 10.36 20.88
CA THR A 17 3.04 10.66 21.13
C THR A 17 3.14 12.11 21.64
N LEU A 18 3.77 12.31 22.79
CA LEU A 18 4.11 13.66 23.25
C LEU A 18 5.18 14.23 22.32
N MET A 19 4.89 15.36 21.68
CA MET A 19 5.88 16.04 20.86
C MET A 19 6.69 16.98 21.74
N SER A 20 7.97 16.67 21.88
CA SER A 20 8.98 17.55 22.48
C SER A 20 9.72 18.30 21.37
N GLY A 21 9.96 19.60 21.56
CA GLY A 21 10.77 20.42 20.64
C GLY A 21 10.01 21.46 19.82
N LEU A 22 8.68 21.45 19.84
CA LEU A 22 7.85 22.57 19.36
C LEU A 22 7.71 23.58 20.52
N ASN A 23 8.12 24.83 20.30
CA ASN A 23 8.11 26.00 21.20
C ASN A 23 7.96 25.80 22.73
N ARG A 24 8.84 26.48 23.49
CA ARG A 24 9.15 26.27 24.92
C ARG A 24 8.00 26.40 25.94
N PHE A 25 6.77 26.72 25.52
CA PHE A 25 5.63 26.99 26.40
C PHE A 25 4.37 26.14 26.13
N GLU A 26 4.34 25.31 25.09
CA GLU A 26 3.16 24.52 24.74
C GLU A 26 3.47 23.02 24.74
N ARG A 27 2.54 22.22 25.29
CA ARG A 27 2.62 20.76 25.24
C ARG A 27 1.78 20.28 24.07
N TYR A 28 2.43 19.71 23.06
CA TYR A 28 1.75 19.14 21.90
C TYR A 28 1.68 17.62 22.04
N VAL A 29 0.58 17.05 21.54
CA VAL A 29 0.40 15.61 21.42
C VAL A 29 0.04 15.33 19.97
N GLU A 30 0.82 14.46 19.34
CA GLU A 30 0.47 13.86 18.06
C GLU A 30 -0.45 12.67 18.34
N VAL A 31 -1.63 12.66 17.72
CA VAL A 31 -2.57 11.54 17.79
C VAL A 31 -2.66 10.90 16.41
N VAL A 32 -2.16 9.68 16.28
CA VAL A 32 -2.25 8.87 15.07
C VAL A 32 -3.36 7.85 15.25
N LEU A 33 -4.35 7.89 14.35
CA LEU A 33 -5.43 6.93 14.32
C LEU A 33 -5.26 6.03 13.09
N ARG A 34 -5.02 4.74 13.31
CA ARG A 34 -4.91 3.74 12.25
C ARG A 34 -6.20 2.93 12.20
N ASP A 35 -6.90 3.04 11.09
CA ASP A 35 -8.08 2.24 10.80
C ASP A 35 -7.68 1.00 9.97
N PRO A 36 -7.73 -0.21 10.55
CA PRO A 36 -7.41 -1.45 9.83
C PRO A 36 -8.40 -1.81 8.71
N GLU A 37 -9.58 -1.18 8.66
CA GLU A 37 -10.59 -1.38 7.62
C GLU A 37 -10.48 -0.31 6.52
N HIS A 38 -9.63 0.72 6.71
CA HIS A 38 -9.40 1.70 5.67
C HIS A 38 -8.67 1.04 4.50
N SER A 39 -9.30 1.08 3.33
CA SER A 39 -8.76 0.47 2.12
C SER A 39 -7.42 1.12 1.80
N PHE A 40 -6.36 0.32 1.84
CA PHE A 40 -5.04 0.76 1.41
C PHE A 40 -5.11 1.16 -0.07
N ASN A 41 -4.99 2.46 -0.33
CA ASN A 41 -5.12 3.02 -1.68
C ASN A 41 -3.79 3.73 -2.03
N PRO A 42 -2.75 2.96 -2.39
CA PRO A 42 -1.43 3.53 -2.63
C PRO A 42 -1.45 4.49 -3.82
N ASP A 43 -0.64 5.53 -3.73
CA ASP A 43 -0.40 6.42 -4.86
C ASP A 43 0.52 5.75 -5.88
N ILE A 44 -0.11 5.01 -6.81
CA ILE A 44 0.59 4.34 -7.91
C ILE A 44 1.28 5.35 -8.83
N GLU A 45 0.76 6.56 -8.96
CA GLU A 45 1.39 7.60 -9.77
C GLU A 45 2.64 8.16 -9.10
N ALA A 46 2.61 8.36 -7.78
CA ALA A 46 3.82 8.68 -7.02
C ALA A 46 4.89 7.59 -7.20
N LEU A 47 4.54 6.31 -7.07
CA LEU A 47 5.48 5.20 -7.33
C LEU A 47 6.01 5.26 -8.77
N ALA A 48 5.14 5.49 -9.76
CA ALA A 48 5.54 5.59 -11.16
C ALA A 48 6.37 6.83 -11.50
N SER A 49 6.37 7.85 -10.66
CA SER A 49 7.28 8.99 -10.78
C SER A 49 8.69 8.66 -10.31
N LEU A 50 8.82 7.71 -9.37
CA LEU A 50 10.09 7.24 -8.81
C LEU A 50 10.71 6.12 -9.65
N TYR A 51 9.88 5.29 -10.28
CA TYR A 51 10.32 4.13 -11.07
C TYR A 51 9.72 4.19 -12.48
N PRO A 52 10.47 3.82 -13.54
CA PRO A 52 10.02 3.89 -14.93
C PRO A 52 9.03 2.76 -15.27
N LEU A 53 7.84 2.81 -14.67
CA LEU A 53 6.77 1.84 -14.84
C LEU A 53 5.97 2.13 -16.12
N THR A 54 5.71 1.09 -16.89
CA THR A 54 4.81 1.12 -18.04
C THR A 54 3.36 1.16 -17.60
N ILE A 55 2.46 1.54 -18.52
CA ILE A 55 1.01 1.58 -18.27
C ILE A 55 0.51 0.23 -17.74
N GLY A 56 0.90 -0.88 -18.40
CA GLY A 56 0.47 -2.22 -17.99
C GLY A 56 0.98 -2.66 -16.61
N GLU A 57 2.15 -2.17 -16.19
CA GLU A 57 2.71 -2.38 -14.85
C GLU A 57 1.98 -1.54 -13.79
N LYS A 58 1.65 -0.27 -14.09
CA LYS A 58 0.85 0.57 -13.19
C LYS A 58 -0.52 -0.04 -12.92
N GLU A 59 -1.23 -0.43 -13.98
CA GLU A 59 -2.53 -1.08 -13.84
C GLU A 59 -2.40 -2.37 -13.00
N LEU A 60 -1.24 -3.05 -13.07
CA LEU A 60 -1.04 -4.34 -12.40
C LEU A 60 -0.95 -4.09 -10.91
N LEU A 61 -0.18 -3.08 -10.54
CA LEU A 61 -0.05 -2.61 -9.16
C LEU A 61 -1.38 -2.13 -8.58
N VAL A 62 -2.23 -1.45 -9.37
CA VAL A 62 -3.59 -1.04 -8.94
C VAL A 62 -4.45 -2.25 -8.57
N LEU A 63 -4.40 -3.33 -9.36
CA LEU A 63 -5.19 -4.53 -9.05
C LEU A 63 -4.58 -5.29 -7.87
N MET A 64 -3.25 -5.37 -7.79
CA MET A 64 -2.57 -6.00 -6.66
C MET A 64 -2.83 -5.27 -5.34
N SER A 65 -2.85 -3.93 -5.33
CA SER A 65 -3.11 -3.14 -4.11
C SER A 65 -4.52 -3.34 -3.58
N LYS A 66 -5.47 -3.66 -4.46
CA LYS A 66 -6.85 -4.05 -4.11
C LYS A 66 -6.97 -5.49 -3.58
N GLY A 67 -5.88 -6.26 -3.55
CA GLY A 67 -5.84 -7.62 -3.04
C GLY A 67 -6.17 -8.71 -4.06
N TYR A 68 -6.25 -8.38 -5.36
CA TYR A 68 -6.46 -9.40 -6.40
C TYR A 68 -5.24 -10.31 -6.54
N SER A 69 -5.48 -11.62 -6.68
CA SER A 69 -4.43 -12.60 -6.96
C SER A 69 -3.97 -12.52 -8.40
N SER A 70 -2.82 -13.12 -8.74
CA SER A 70 -2.34 -13.18 -10.14
C SER A 70 -3.33 -13.86 -11.08
N ASN A 71 -4.16 -14.78 -10.57
CA ASN A 71 -5.21 -15.45 -11.35
C ASN A 71 -6.37 -14.50 -11.61
N ASP A 72 -6.85 -13.79 -10.59
CA ASP A 72 -7.93 -12.81 -10.72
C ASP A 72 -7.53 -11.69 -11.69
N ILE A 73 -6.28 -11.24 -11.59
CA ILE A 73 -5.73 -10.21 -12.49
C ILE A 73 -5.67 -10.71 -13.93
N ALA A 74 -5.28 -11.97 -14.13
CA ALA A 74 -5.23 -12.58 -15.45
C ALA A 74 -6.64 -12.64 -16.08
N GLU A 75 -7.63 -13.05 -15.30
CA GLU A 75 -9.04 -13.09 -15.70
C GLU A 75 -9.58 -11.70 -16.01
N LEU A 76 -9.39 -10.73 -15.09
CA LEU A 76 -9.84 -9.34 -15.25
C LEU A 76 -9.25 -8.64 -16.49
N ARG A 77 -8.03 -9.01 -16.88
CA ARG A 77 -7.34 -8.46 -18.05
C ARG A 77 -7.53 -9.27 -19.33
N GLY A 78 -8.12 -10.46 -19.25
CA GLY A 78 -8.21 -11.39 -20.37
C GLY A 78 -6.83 -11.87 -20.87
N VAL A 79 -5.84 -11.99 -19.99
CA VAL A 79 -4.49 -12.48 -20.33
C VAL A 79 -4.18 -13.80 -19.64
N LYS A 80 -3.11 -14.48 -20.05
CA LYS A 80 -2.65 -15.67 -19.34
C LYS A 80 -1.98 -15.27 -18.02
N VAL A 81 -2.09 -16.13 -17.00
CA VAL A 81 -1.38 -15.96 -15.72
C VAL A 81 0.14 -15.81 -15.93
N GLU A 82 0.70 -16.51 -16.91
CA GLU A 82 2.11 -16.39 -17.32
C GLU A 82 2.48 -14.95 -17.73
N THR A 83 1.57 -14.25 -18.42
CA THR A 83 1.74 -12.85 -18.81
C THR A 83 1.79 -11.97 -17.57
N VAL A 84 0.87 -12.16 -16.61
CA VAL A 84 0.87 -11.43 -15.33
C VAL A 84 2.18 -11.66 -14.58
N ARG A 85 2.66 -12.90 -14.51
CA ARG A 85 3.95 -13.25 -13.88
C ARG A 85 5.13 -12.60 -14.59
N SER A 86 5.11 -12.53 -15.92
CA SER A 86 6.15 -11.85 -16.70
C SER A 86 6.16 -10.35 -16.44
N THR A 87 4.98 -9.71 -16.40
CA THR A 87 4.84 -8.30 -16.03
C THR A 87 5.33 -8.04 -14.61
N LEU A 88 5.00 -8.89 -13.64
CA LEU A 88 5.52 -8.82 -12.27
C LEU A 88 7.06 -8.86 -12.22
N LYS A 89 7.69 -9.75 -12.99
CA LYS A 89 9.17 -9.79 -13.09
C LYS A 89 9.74 -8.48 -13.62
N GLY A 90 9.06 -7.84 -14.58
CA GLY A 90 9.40 -6.51 -15.08
C GLY A 90 9.38 -5.46 -13.96
N VAL A 91 8.28 -5.43 -13.20
CA VAL A 91 8.14 -4.52 -12.04
C VAL A 91 9.23 -4.76 -11.02
N PHE A 92 9.42 -6.01 -10.59
CA PHE A 92 10.45 -6.41 -9.62
C PHE A 92 11.84 -5.91 -10.01
N LYS A 93 12.21 -6.05 -11.29
CA LYS A 93 13.49 -5.57 -11.80
C LYS A 93 13.60 -4.04 -11.77
N LYS A 94 12.50 -3.32 -11.98
CA LYS A 94 12.46 -1.85 -11.99
C LYS A 94 12.43 -1.24 -10.61
N THR A 95 11.79 -1.91 -9.65
CA THR A 95 11.63 -1.45 -8.27
C THR A 95 12.65 -2.06 -7.31
N ASP A 96 13.55 -2.90 -7.81
CA ASP A 96 14.51 -3.70 -7.02
C ASP A 96 13.84 -4.52 -5.91
N CYS A 97 12.66 -5.06 -6.22
CA CYS A 97 11.94 -5.97 -5.33
C CYS A 97 12.18 -7.42 -5.75
N HIS A 98 12.16 -8.35 -4.81
CA HIS A 98 12.34 -9.78 -5.04
C HIS A 98 11.07 -10.59 -4.81
N SER A 99 10.03 -9.99 -4.22
CA SER A 99 8.76 -10.65 -3.99
C SER A 99 7.56 -9.72 -4.13
N GLN A 100 6.38 -10.31 -4.32
CA GLN A 100 5.11 -9.59 -4.30
C GLN A 100 4.88 -8.89 -2.94
N ASN A 101 5.31 -9.50 -1.83
CA ASN A 101 5.21 -8.89 -0.51
C ASN A 101 6.10 -7.65 -0.37
N GLU A 102 7.35 -7.70 -0.86
CA GLU A 102 8.24 -6.53 -0.86
C GLU A 102 7.67 -5.40 -1.70
N LEU A 103 7.08 -5.71 -2.85
CA LEU A 103 6.43 -4.72 -3.69
C LEU A 103 5.20 -4.09 -3.01
N LEU A 104 4.42 -4.87 -2.26
CA LEU A 104 3.32 -4.35 -1.44
C LEU A 104 3.81 -3.47 -0.29
N LEU A 105 4.92 -3.83 0.36
CA LEU A 105 5.55 -3.00 1.39
C LEU A 105 6.11 -1.69 0.81
N LEU A 106 6.71 -1.75 -0.37
CA LEU A 106 7.17 -0.56 -1.09
C LEU A 106 6.00 0.38 -1.40
N LEU A 107 4.90 -0.16 -1.91
CA LEU A 107 3.67 0.60 -2.13
C LEU A 107 3.17 1.26 -0.84
N GLN A 108 3.26 0.57 0.31
CA GLN A 108 2.83 1.11 1.61
C GLN A 108 3.73 2.25 2.10
N SER A 109 5.00 2.27 1.69
CA SER A 109 5.93 3.31 2.09
C SER A 109 5.74 4.65 1.34
N ILE A 110 4.98 4.65 0.24
CA ILE A 110 4.80 5.80 -0.67
C ILE A 110 3.39 6.41 -0.53
N SER A 111 2.61 5.98 0.47
CA SER A 111 1.27 6.51 0.77
C SER A 111 1.28 7.60 1.84
#